data_AF-A0A395YNJ3-F1
#
_entry.id   AF-A0A395YNJ3-F1
#
_cell.length_a   1.000
_cell.length_b   1.000
_cell.length_c   1.000
_cell.angle_alpha   90.00
_cell.angle_beta   90.00
_cell.angle_gamma   90.00
#
_symmetry.space_group_name_H-M   'P 1'
#
loop_
_entity.id
_entity.type
_entity.pdbx_description
1 polymer ?
#
loop_
_entity_poly.entity_id
_entity_poly.type
_entity_poly.pdbx_seq_one_letter_code
_entity_poly.pdbx_strand_id
1 'polypeptide(L)'
;MPNMFGITIKSKEEREREYQEYVRKIFPFGDSQKEAVQTLLKEIIPEENATDLLMYYIQLKEKIADHPSMTLYEADSSLPKRAIRPRTVHGQPRIFALMEADQKIDESLTYPTAQELIARASFFSGR
;
A
#
# COMPACT_ATOMS: atom_id res chain seq x y z
N MET A 1 22.48 -30.97 6.86
CA MET A 1 21.94 -32.21 7.45
C MET A 1 20.41 -32.15 7.38
N PRO A 2 19.70 -33.25 7.05
CA PRO A 2 18.25 -33.24 6.94
C PRO A 2 17.61 -33.56 8.29
N ASN A 3 16.74 -32.67 8.79
CA ASN A 3 15.93 -32.96 9.97
C ASN A 3 14.53 -33.45 9.57
N MET A 4 14.19 -34.65 10.03
CA MET A 4 12.86 -35.25 10.03
C MET A 4 11.91 -34.42 10.89
N PHE A 5 11.19 -33.45 10.31
CA PHE A 5 9.90 -32.87 10.69
C PHE A 5 9.83 -31.56 9.88
N GLY A 6 8.93 -31.47 8.90
CA GLY A 6 8.86 -30.42 7.87
C GLY A 6 8.49 -29.01 8.37
N ILE A 7 8.97 -28.60 9.54
CA ILE A 7 8.85 -27.25 10.07
C ILE A 7 10.24 -26.61 9.97
N THR A 8 10.51 -25.95 8.85
CA THR A 8 11.63 -25.01 8.74
C THR A 8 11.34 -23.82 9.65
N ILE A 9 11.86 -23.86 10.88
CA ILE A 9 11.83 -22.70 11.78
C ILE A 9 12.82 -21.67 11.21
N LYS A 10 12.30 -20.68 10.47
CA LYS A 10 13.11 -19.60 9.92
C LYS A 10 13.92 -18.93 11.04
N SER A 11 15.22 -18.77 10.80
CA SER A 11 16.10 -18.09 11.76
C SER A 11 15.65 -16.64 11.95
N LYS A 12 16.06 -16.00 13.06
CA LYS A 12 15.75 -14.57 13.30
C LYS A 12 16.32 -13.68 12.18
N GLU A 13 17.51 -14.01 11.68
CA GLU A 13 18.17 -13.27 10.60
C GLU A 13 17.46 -13.43 9.26
N GLU A 14 16.99 -14.63 8.94
CA GLU A 14 16.24 -14.90 7.70
C GLU A 14 14.91 -14.13 7.67
N ARG A 15 14.20 -14.09 8.81
CA ARG A 15 12.98 -13.28 8.95
C ARG A 15 13.24 -11.79 8.79
N GLU A 16 14.34 -11.28 9.36
CA GLU A 16 14.69 -9.87 9.22
C GLU A 16 15.03 -9.53 7.77
N ARG A 17 15.79 -10.37 7.08
CA ARG A 17 16.10 -10.15 5.65
C ARG A 17 14.85 -10.13 4.78
N GLU A 18 13.95 -11.10 4.96
CA GLU A 18 12.68 -11.14 4.24
C GLU A 18 11.82 -9.92 4.52
N TYR A 19 11.80 -9.44 5.78
CA TYR A 19 11.09 -8.21 6.14
C TYR A 19 11.69 -6.99 5.43
N GLN A 20 13.01 -6.85 5.43
CA GLN A 20 13.69 -5.74 4.76
C GLN A 20 13.50 -5.78 3.24
N GLU A 21 13.54 -6.97 2.62
CA GLU A 21 13.24 -7.15 1.20
C GLU A 21 11.79 -6.80 0.88
N TYR A 22 10.85 -7.22 1.72
CA TYR A 22 9.44 -6.87 1.60
C TYR A 22 9.22 -5.36 1.72
N VAL A 23 9.79 -4.72 2.74
CA VAL A 23 9.68 -3.29 2.95
C VAL A 23 10.27 -2.53 1.76
N ARG A 24 11.42 -2.94 1.23
CA ARG A 24 12.02 -2.31 0.04
C ARG A 24 11.21 -2.52 -1.23
N LYS A 25 10.54 -3.66 -1.37
CA LYS A 25 9.62 -3.91 -2.50
C LYS A 25 8.42 -2.95 -2.45
N ILE A 26 7.85 -2.73 -1.27
CA ILE A 26 6.66 -1.89 -1.08
C ILE A 26 7.02 -0.39 -0.98
N PHE A 27 8.15 -0.05 -0.36
CA PHE A 27 8.63 1.31 -0.19
C PHE A 27 10.10 1.37 -0.65
N PRO A 28 10.37 1.50 -1.96
CA PRO A 28 11.73 1.54 -2.51
C PRO A 28 12.61 2.62 -1.91
N PHE A 29 12.02 3.75 -1.47
CA PHE A 29 12.73 4.86 -0.83
C PHE A 29 12.70 4.78 0.70
N GLY A 30 12.37 3.61 1.26
CA GLY A 30 12.46 3.31 2.68
C GLY A 30 11.39 4.00 3.55
N ASP A 31 11.72 4.16 4.83
CA ASP A 31 10.77 4.62 5.85
C ASP A 31 10.24 6.04 5.59
N SER A 32 11.03 6.93 4.96
CA SER A 32 10.57 8.27 4.62
C SER A 32 9.40 8.26 3.64
N GLN A 33 9.39 7.34 2.67
CA GLN A 33 8.24 7.15 1.77
C GLN A 33 7.02 6.66 2.53
N LYS A 34 7.22 5.68 3.42
CA LYS A 34 6.16 5.12 4.24
C LYS A 34 5.54 6.18 5.15
N GLU A 35 6.35 7.02 5.78
CA GLU A 35 5.89 8.14 6.62
C GLU A 35 5.12 9.19 5.81
N ALA A 36 5.59 9.52 4.60
CA ALA A 36 4.88 10.43 3.70
C ALA A 36 3.50 9.87 3.30
N VAL A 37 3.45 8.60 2.90
CA VAL A 37 2.19 7.90 2.57
C VAL A 37 1.26 7.87 3.79
N GLN A 38 1.76 7.53 4.98
CA GLN A 38 0.94 7.47 6.19
C GLN A 38 0.38 8.84 6.58
N THR A 39 1.18 9.90 6.43
CA THR A 39 0.75 11.30 6.63
C THR A 39 -0.38 11.65 5.67
N LEU A 40 -0.18 11.40 4.37
CA LEU A 40 -1.17 11.70 3.34
C LEU A 40 -2.47 10.91 3.54
N LEU A 41 -2.40 9.63 3.92
CA LEU A 41 -3.59 8.81 4.24
C LEU A 41 -4.42 9.45 5.36
N LYS A 42 -3.77 9.97 6.41
CA LYS A 42 -4.44 10.67 7.51
C LYS A 42 -5.04 12.01 7.07
N GLU A 43 -4.42 12.71 6.14
CA GLU A 43 -4.93 13.98 5.63
C GLU A 43 -6.10 13.81 4.66
N ILE A 44 -6.03 12.81 3.78
CA ILE A 44 -7.07 12.58 2.76
C ILE A 44 -8.29 11.83 3.32
N ILE A 45 -8.14 11.03 4.38
CA ILE A 45 -9.26 10.32 5.04
C ILE A 45 -9.09 10.44 6.58
N PRO A 46 -9.32 11.64 7.15
CA PRO A 46 -9.07 11.89 8.58
C PRO A 46 -10.01 11.15 9.52
N GLU A 47 -11.15 10.68 9.04
CA GLU A 47 -12.18 9.99 9.82
C GLU A 47 -11.90 8.49 10.05
N GLU A 48 -10.92 7.91 9.35
CA GLU A 48 -10.56 6.49 9.47
C GLU A 48 -9.20 6.26 10.14
N ASN A 49 -8.96 5.04 10.61
CA ASN A 49 -7.72 4.70 11.29
C ASN A 49 -6.56 4.61 10.27
N ALA A 50 -5.53 5.44 10.47
CA ALA A 50 -4.39 5.50 9.54
C ALA A 50 -3.65 4.16 9.37
N THR A 51 -3.59 3.31 10.41
CA THR A 51 -2.97 1.97 10.33
C THR A 51 -3.78 1.03 9.45
N ASP A 52 -5.11 1.06 9.56
CA ASP A 52 -6.00 0.27 8.71
C ASP A 52 -5.90 0.71 7.24
N LEU A 53 -5.88 2.03 7.01
CA LEU A 53 -5.69 2.59 5.67
C LEU A 53 -4.33 2.21 5.08
N LEU A 54 -3.26 2.26 5.89
CA LEU A 54 -1.92 1.87 5.47
C LEU A 54 -1.85 0.37 5.14
N MET A 55 -2.53 -0.48 5.92
CA MET A 55 -2.60 -1.92 5.65
C MET A 55 -3.27 -2.20 4.30
N TYR A 56 -4.40 -1.55 4.03
CA TYR A 56 -5.09 -1.66 2.75
C TYR A 56 -4.23 -1.16 1.59
N TYR A 57 -3.55 -0.02 1.76
CA TYR A 57 -2.59 0.51 0.79
C TYR A 57 -1.49 -0.53 0.50
N ILE A 58 -0.84 -1.09 1.52
CA ILE A 58 0.25 -2.06 1.34
C ILE A 58 -0.25 -3.30 0.58
N GLN A 59 -1.44 -3.81 0.90
CA GLN A 59 -2.03 -4.98 0.21
C GLN A 59 -2.27 -4.71 -1.28
N LEU A 60 -2.76 -3.53 -1.63
CA LEU A 60 -2.91 -3.12 -3.03
C LEU A 60 -1.55 -2.99 -3.72
N LYS A 61 -0.57 -2.36 -3.06
CA LYS A 61 0.76 -2.14 -3.63
C LYS A 61 1.49 -3.46 -3.88
N GLU A 62 1.34 -4.42 -2.97
CA GLU A 62 1.85 -5.77 -3.12
C GLU A 62 1.24 -6.47 -4.33
N LYS A 63 -0.08 -6.40 -4.51
CA LYS A 63 -0.77 -6.97 -5.69
C LYS A 63 -0.28 -6.38 -7.00
N ILE A 64 -0.12 -5.06 -7.07
CA ILE A 64 0.40 -4.38 -8.26
C ILE A 64 1.88 -4.74 -8.51
N ALA A 65 2.69 -4.84 -7.45
CA ALA A 65 4.09 -5.24 -7.59
C ALA A 65 4.23 -6.68 -8.07
N ASP A 66 3.36 -7.60 -7.64
CA ASP A 66 3.33 -9.00 -8.10
C ASP A 66 2.73 -9.15 -9.50
N HIS A 67 1.81 -8.27 -9.88
CA HIS A 67 1.09 -8.31 -11.15
C HIS A 67 1.04 -6.92 -11.80
N PRO A 68 2.13 -6.44 -12.43
CA PRO A 68 2.22 -5.08 -12.97
C PRO A 68 1.20 -4.74 -14.06
N SER A 69 0.59 -5.76 -14.69
CA SER A 69 -0.48 -5.57 -15.69
C SER A 69 -1.86 -5.37 -15.07
N MET A 70 -2.04 -5.60 -13.76
CA MET A 70 -3.33 -5.38 -13.09
C MET A 70 -3.59 -3.90 -12.90
N THR A 71 -4.85 -3.52 -13.10
CA THR A 71 -5.38 -2.24 -12.64
C THR A 71 -5.58 -2.23 -11.14
N LEU A 72 -5.70 -1.04 -10.53
CA LEU A 72 -6.02 -0.90 -9.11
C LEU A 72 -7.36 -1.56 -8.75
N TYR A 73 -8.35 -1.55 -9.64
CA TYR A 73 -9.64 -2.19 -9.45
C TYR A 73 -9.55 -3.73 -9.44
N GLU A 74 -8.74 -4.31 -10.32
CA GLU A 74 -8.49 -5.75 -10.34
C GLU A 74 -7.71 -6.19 -9.10
N ALA A 75 -6.66 -5.45 -8.74
CA ALA A 75 -5.91 -5.67 -7.51
C ALA A 75 -6.84 -5.64 -6.29
N ASP A 76 -7.68 -4.61 -6.20
CA ASP A 76 -8.68 -4.47 -5.15
C ASP A 76 -9.69 -5.62 -5.11
N SER A 77 -10.25 -6.00 -6.25
CA SER A 77 -11.22 -7.10 -6.36
C SER A 77 -10.61 -8.45 -6.02
N SER A 78 -9.30 -8.60 -6.19
CA SER A 78 -8.54 -9.82 -5.85
C SER A 78 -8.21 -9.95 -4.36
N LEU A 79 -8.39 -8.88 -3.57
CA LEU A 79 -8.13 -8.92 -2.13
C LEU A 79 -9.12 -9.85 -1.43
N PRO A 80 -8.70 -10.56 -0.37
CA PRO A 80 -9.57 -11.47 0.35
C PRO A 80 -10.77 -10.71 0.94
N LYS A 81 -11.93 -11.37 1.07
CA LYS A 81 -13.15 -10.76 1.62
C LYS A 81 -12.98 -10.16 3.03
N ARG A 82 -12.00 -10.65 3.79
CA ARG A 82 -11.63 -10.18 5.13
C ARG A 82 -10.62 -9.02 5.15
N ALA A 83 -10.19 -8.54 3.98
CA ALA A 83 -9.31 -7.38 3.90
C ALA A 83 -10.00 -6.18 4.54
N ILE A 84 -9.23 -5.43 5.34
CA ILE A 84 -9.70 -4.17 5.92
C ILE A 84 -9.74 -3.18 4.76
N ARG A 85 -10.91 -2.63 4.48
CA ARG A 85 -11.15 -1.67 3.40
C ARG A 85 -11.62 -0.35 4.02
N PRO A 86 -11.35 0.78 3.36
CA PRO A 86 -11.95 2.05 3.77
C PRO A 86 -13.48 1.91 3.83
N ARG A 87 -14.07 2.40 4.91
CA ARG A 87 -15.53 2.36 5.13
C ARG A 87 -16.22 3.57 4.51
N THR A 88 -15.48 4.64 4.28
CA THR A 88 -15.97 5.87 3.67
C THR A 88 -16.12 5.71 2.16
N VAL A 89 -17.17 6.30 1.59
CA VAL A 89 -17.47 6.22 0.15
C VAL A 89 -16.32 6.78 -0.70
N HIS A 90 -15.61 7.78 -0.19
CA HIS A 90 -14.47 8.40 -0.88
C HIS A 90 -13.13 7.75 -0.54
N GLY A 91 -13.08 6.80 0.41
CA GLY A 91 -11.84 6.25 0.91
C GLY A 91 -11.04 5.51 -0.16
N GLN A 92 -11.65 4.53 -0.83
CA GLN A 92 -10.98 3.80 -1.91
C GLN A 92 -10.53 4.73 -3.05
N PRO A 93 -11.39 5.59 -3.64
CA PRO A 93 -10.96 6.53 -4.68
C PRO A 93 -9.77 7.41 -4.30
N ARG A 94 -9.70 7.89 -3.05
CA ARG A 94 -8.58 8.71 -2.55
C ARG A 94 -7.29 7.91 -2.41
N ILE A 95 -7.37 6.66 -1.96
CA ILE A 95 -6.21 5.75 -1.89
C ILE A 95 -5.72 5.40 -3.30
N PHE A 96 -6.61 5.22 -4.27
CA PHE A 96 -6.22 4.98 -5.66
C PHE A 96 -5.48 6.18 -6.26
N ALA A 97 -5.95 7.40 -6.00
CA ALA A 97 -5.25 8.62 -6.41
C ALA A 97 -3.85 8.72 -5.78
N LEU A 98 -3.69 8.34 -4.50
CA LEU A 98 -2.39 8.28 -3.84
C LEU A 98 -1.48 7.20 -4.46
N MET A 99 -2.02 6.03 -4.81
CA MET A 99 -1.26 4.96 -5.49
C MET A 99 -0.70 5.41 -6.84
N GLU A 100 -1.52 6.04 -7.68
CA GLU A 100 -1.03 6.54 -8.97
C GLU A 100 0.01 7.65 -8.83
N ALA A 101 -0.12 8.50 -7.81
CA ALA A 101 0.90 9.50 -7.50
C ALA A 101 2.20 8.82 -7.05
N ASP A 102 2.10 7.84 -6.16
CA ASP A 102 3.24 7.11 -5.61
C ASP A 102 4.01 6.30 -6.67
N GLN A 103 3.35 5.77 -7.69
CA GLN A 103 4.04 5.10 -8.81
C GLN A 103 4.94 6.04 -9.62
N LYS A 104 4.75 7.36 -9.52
CA LYS A 104 5.46 8.38 -10.29
C LYS A 104 6.48 9.16 -9.47
N ILE A 105 6.56 8.91 -8.15
CA ILE A 105 7.53 9.57 -7.30
C ILE A 105 8.94 9.02 -7.53
N ASP A 106 9.92 9.88 -7.26
CA ASP A 106 11.34 9.55 -7.23
C ASP A 106 11.89 9.74 -5.81
N GLU A 107 13.22 9.74 -5.66
CA GLU A 107 13.92 9.93 -4.39
C GLU A 107 13.59 11.25 -3.69
N SER A 108 13.05 12.25 -4.40
CA SER A 108 12.63 13.52 -3.79
C SER A 108 11.36 13.39 -2.94
N LEU A 109 10.60 12.29 -3.09
CA LEU A 109 9.33 12.05 -2.41
C LEU A 109 8.32 13.20 -2.58
N THR A 110 8.33 13.85 -3.75
CA THR A 110 7.42 14.96 -4.04
C THR A 110 6.03 14.45 -4.39
N TYR A 111 5.15 14.36 -3.39
CA TYR A 111 3.75 14.01 -3.58
C TYR A 111 2.88 15.24 -3.90
N PRO A 112 1.78 15.06 -4.64
CA PRO A 112 0.70 16.05 -4.66
C PRO A 112 0.15 16.29 -3.26
N THR A 113 -0.36 17.49 -3.03
CA THR A 113 -1.03 17.85 -1.77
C THR A 113 -2.29 17.01 -1.54
N ALA A 114 -2.74 16.90 -0.29
CA ALA A 114 -3.98 16.21 0.05
C ALA A 114 -5.20 16.72 -0.76
N GLN A 115 -5.30 18.03 -0.98
CA GLN A 115 -6.38 18.63 -1.78
C GLN A 115 -6.33 18.19 -3.24
N GLU A 116 -5.14 18.15 -3.84
CA GLU A 116 -4.97 17.67 -5.22
C GLU A 116 -5.29 16.17 -5.34
N LEU A 117 -4.91 15.36 -4.36
CA LEU A 117 -5.26 13.94 -4.32
C LEU A 117 -6.77 13.73 -4.21
N ILE A 118 -7.45 14.49 -3.34
CA ILE A 118 -8.91 14.46 -3.22
C ILE A 118 -9.58 14.89 -4.53
N ALA A 119 -9.08 15.92 -5.20
CA ALA A 119 -9.61 16.35 -6.50
C ALA A 119 -9.44 15.26 -7.56
N ARG A 120 -8.25 14.64 -7.63
CA ARG A 120 -7.95 13.53 -8.55
C ARG A 120 -8.80 12.28 -8.27
N ALA A 121 -9.19 12.06 -7.01
CA ALA A 121 -10.03 10.93 -6.61
C ALA A 121 -11.40 10.88 -7.32
N SER A 122 -11.88 12.02 -7.85
CA SER A 122 -13.10 12.08 -8.65
C SER A 122 -13.06 11.16 -9.87
N PHE A 123 -11.88 10.94 -10.47
CA PHE A 123 -11.68 10.02 -11.60
C PHE A 123 -12.03 8.56 -11.23
N PHE A 124 -11.83 8.18 -9.97
CA PHE A 124 -12.07 6.83 -9.47
C PHE A 124 -13.45 6.65 -8.84
N SER A 125 -14.20 7.73 -8.62
CA SER A 125 -15.46 7.72 -7.88
C SER A 125 -16.69 7.26 -8.69
N GLY A 126 -16.52 6.92 -9.97
CA GLY A 126 -17.62 6.56 -10.89
C GLY A 126 -17.31 5.41 -11.84
N ARG A 127 -16.36 4.53 -11.50
CA ARG A 127 -16.02 3.32 -12.25
C ARG A 127 -16.25 2.07 -11.42
#